data_AF-A0A7Y8X0G2-F1
#
_entry.id   AF-A0A7Y8X0G2-F1
#
_cell.length_a   1.000
_cell.length_b   1.000
_cell.length_c   1.000
_cell.angle_alpha   90.00
_cell.angle_beta   90.00
_cell.angle_gamma   90.00
#
_symmetry.space_group_name_H-M   'P 1'
#
loop_
_entity.id
_entity.type
_entity.pdbx_description
1 polymer ?
#
loop_
_entity_poly.entity_id
_entity_poly.type
_entity_poly.pdbx_seq_one_letter_code
_entity_poly.pdbx_strand_id
1 'polypeptide(L)'
;MTGWRPQPPPPPGWHRFTLVHAPVGDWPEFDDPRYAPIKADPPTGCTVEEIDGRFALRCERPGARLLDAVAGLCGEVRARYGLFLSDLGIEKVGEWSADGPDGWGAEIVGQLLLMAAERGPKVGYGPGDLVGFLQAAAGEG
;
A
#
# COMPACT_ATOMS: atom_id res chain seq x y z
N MET A 1 -10.18 -18.54 -11.12
CA MET A 1 -10.13 -18.09 -9.72
C MET A 1 -9.88 -19.28 -8.82
N THR A 2 -8.62 -19.59 -8.52
CA THR A 2 -8.28 -20.61 -7.52
C THR A 2 -8.58 -20.01 -6.15
N GLY A 3 -9.58 -20.55 -5.45
CA GLY A 3 -9.98 -20.07 -4.13
C GLY A 3 -8.81 -20.09 -3.15
N TRP A 4 -8.57 -18.96 -2.50
CA TRP A 4 -7.59 -18.78 -1.44
C TRP A 4 -7.80 -19.83 -0.35
N ARG A 5 -6.87 -20.79 -0.22
CA ARG A 5 -6.78 -21.56 1.03
C ARG A 5 -6.42 -20.58 2.15
N PRO A 6 -7.14 -20.54 3.28
CA PRO A 6 -6.74 -19.72 4.41
C PRO A 6 -5.32 -20.15 4.81
N GLN A 7 -4.35 -19.28 4.54
CA GLN A 7 -2.98 -19.48 4.98
C GLN A 7 -2.94 -19.35 6.51
N PRO A 8 -2.13 -20.16 7.22
CA PRO A 8 -1.98 -20.00 8.66
C PRO A 8 -1.61 -18.55 8.99
N PRO A 9 -2.07 -18.00 10.13
CA PRO A 9 -1.74 -16.63 10.50
C PRO A 9 -0.22 -16.47 10.59
N PRO A 10 0.31 -15.29 10.25
CA PRO A 10 1.73 -15.02 10.43
C PRO A 10 2.12 -15.15 11.92
N PRO A 11 3.39 -15.41 12.24
CA PRO A 11 3.87 -15.42 13.62
C PRO A 11 3.55 -14.11 14.36
N PRO A 12 3.47 -14.09 15.70
CA PRO A 12 3.33 -12.86 16.46
C PRO A 12 4.38 -11.81 16.08
N GLY A 13 3.96 -10.57 15.85
CA GLY A 13 4.83 -9.48 15.38
C GLY A 13 5.15 -9.52 13.89
N TRP A 14 4.57 -10.44 13.12
CA TRP A 14 4.62 -10.47 11.66
C TRP A 14 3.26 -10.15 11.07
N HIS A 15 3.26 -9.45 9.94
CA HIS A 15 2.07 -8.97 9.28
C HIS A 15 2.06 -9.43 7.83
N ARG A 16 0.93 -9.99 7.40
CA ARG A 16 0.70 -10.41 6.02
C ARG A 16 -0.17 -9.38 5.31
N PHE A 17 0.28 -8.87 4.17
CA PHE A 17 -0.44 -7.86 3.39
C PHE A 17 -0.02 -7.88 1.92
N THR A 18 -0.82 -7.23 1.08
CA THR A 18 -0.56 -7.06 -0.35
C THR A 18 -0.54 -5.58 -0.67
N LEU A 19 0.43 -5.14 -1.46
CA LEU A 19 0.51 -3.78 -1.99
C LEU A 19 0.54 -3.82 -3.52
N VAL A 20 -0.30 -3.02 -4.15
CA VAL A 20 -0.43 -2.91 -5.60
C VAL A 20 0.10 -1.55 -6.05
N HIS A 21 0.84 -1.52 -7.15
CA HIS A 21 1.19 -0.27 -7.82
C HIS A 21 0.01 0.18 -8.69
N ALA A 22 -0.74 1.17 -8.20
CA ALA A 22 -1.95 1.68 -8.85
C ALA A 22 -1.92 3.23 -8.90
N PRO A 23 -1.00 3.83 -9.70
CA PRO A 23 -0.89 5.26 -9.81
C PRO A 23 -2.20 5.88 -10.36
N VAL A 24 -2.57 7.05 -9.84
CA VAL A 24 -3.74 7.79 -10.35
C VAL A 24 -3.43 8.32 -11.75
N GLY A 25 -4.31 8.06 -12.72
CA GLY A 25 -4.14 8.54 -14.10
C GLY A 25 -3.11 7.79 -14.94
N ASP A 26 -2.48 6.75 -14.41
CA ASP A 26 -1.57 5.84 -15.15
C ASP A 26 -1.99 4.39 -14.89
N TRP A 27 -1.85 3.52 -15.89
CA TRP A 27 -2.24 2.10 -15.83
C TRP A 27 -1.14 1.20 -16.41
N PRO A 28 0.03 1.15 -15.76
CA PRO A 28 1.14 0.31 -16.20
C PRO A 28 0.79 -1.18 -16.03
N GLU A 29 0.91 -1.94 -17.13
CA GLU A 29 0.74 -3.39 -17.15
C GLU A 29 1.83 -4.08 -16.33
N PHE A 30 1.55 -5.29 -15.83
CA PHE A 30 2.49 -6.08 -15.03
C PHE A 30 3.91 -6.17 -15.61
N ASP A 31 4.06 -6.22 -16.93
CA ASP A 31 5.35 -6.35 -17.63
C ASP A 31 6.02 -5.03 -18.01
N ASP A 32 5.52 -3.88 -17.52
CA ASP A 32 6.18 -2.58 -17.72
C ASP A 32 7.65 -2.67 -17.26
N PRO A 33 8.62 -2.24 -18.11
CA PRO A 33 10.05 -2.30 -17.80
C PRO A 33 10.45 -1.62 -16.49
N ARG A 34 9.65 -0.67 -15.98
CA ARG A 34 9.88 -0.01 -14.68
C ARG A 34 9.92 -1.00 -13.51
N TYR A 35 9.29 -2.16 -13.65
CA TYR A 35 9.27 -3.20 -12.62
C TYR A 35 10.46 -4.16 -12.69
N ALA A 36 11.28 -4.10 -13.74
CA ALA A 36 12.40 -5.03 -13.91
C ALA A 36 13.35 -5.05 -12.69
N PRO A 37 13.73 -3.92 -12.07
CA PRO A 37 14.61 -3.93 -10.90
C PRO A 37 13.98 -4.64 -9.69
N ILE A 38 12.72 -4.36 -9.38
CA ILE A 38 12.03 -4.96 -8.21
C ILE A 38 11.61 -6.41 -8.46
N LYS A 39 11.39 -6.81 -9.72
CA LYS A 39 11.21 -8.21 -10.12
C LYS A 39 12.51 -9.02 -9.97
N ALA A 40 13.66 -8.41 -10.28
CA ALA A 40 14.96 -9.08 -10.18
C ALA A 40 15.43 -9.27 -8.73
N ASP A 41 15.10 -8.34 -7.84
CA ASP A 41 15.57 -8.35 -6.46
C ASP A 41 14.48 -7.79 -5.51
N PRO A 42 13.39 -8.52 -5.24
CA PRO A 42 12.27 -8.01 -4.44
C PRO A 42 12.66 -7.77 -2.97
N PRO A 43 11.94 -6.87 -2.26
CA PRO A 43 12.11 -6.69 -0.82
C PRO A 43 12.01 -8.00 -0.04
N THR A 44 12.83 -8.15 1.01
CA THR A 44 12.84 -9.36 1.84
C THR A 44 11.45 -9.63 2.44
N GLY A 45 10.99 -10.88 2.32
CA GLY A 45 9.67 -11.30 2.78
C GLY A 45 8.53 -10.95 1.82
N CYS A 46 8.84 -10.46 0.62
CA CYS A 46 7.87 -10.17 -0.43
C CYS A 46 8.05 -11.07 -1.66
N THR A 47 6.94 -11.42 -2.29
CA THR A 47 6.88 -12.09 -3.59
C THR A 47 6.16 -11.18 -4.56
N VAL A 48 6.68 -11.10 -5.80
CA VAL A 48 5.99 -10.38 -6.88
C VAL A 48 4.80 -11.20 -7.35
N GLU A 49 3.63 -10.56 -7.44
CA GLU A 49 2.41 -11.15 -7.99
C GLU A 49 1.81 -10.21 -9.05
N GLU A 50 1.01 -10.79 -9.95
CA GLU A 50 0.12 -10.06 -10.84
C GLU A 50 -1.30 -10.14 -10.28
N ILE A 51 -1.93 -8.99 -10.02
CA ILE A 51 -3.30 -8.90 -9.52
C ILE A 51 -4.08 -8.00 -10.48
N ASP A 52 -5.09 -8.57 -11.14
CA ASP A 52 -5.91 -7.87 -12.14
C ASP A 52 -5.09 -7.12 -13.20
N GLY A 53 -4.00 -7.73 -13.68
CA GLY A 53 -3.10 -7.15 -14.69
C GLY A 53 -2.07 -6.16 -14.13
N ARG A 54 -2.07 -5.90 -12.81
CA ARG A 54 -1.21 -4.93 -12.15
C ARG A 54 -0.07 -5.58 -11.38
N PHE A 55 1.03 -4.84 -11.28
CA PHE A 55 2.14 -5.21 -10.41
C PHE A 55 1.76 -5.13 -8.93
N ALA A 56 1.97 -6.21 -8.20
CA ALA A 56 1.76 -6.29 -6.77
C ALA A 56 2.93 -6.95 -6.04
N LEU A 57 3.09 -6.59 -4.78
CA LEU A 57 3.92 -7.31 -3.81
C LEU A 57 3.00 -7.93 -2.76
N ARG A 58 3.12 -9.24 -2.59
CA ARG A 58 2.54 -9.95 -1.46
C ARG A 58 3.63 -10.21 -0.43
N CYS A 59 3.41 -9.77 0.79
CA CYS A 59 4.45 -9.72 1.80
C CYS A 59 4.03 -10.35 3.13
N GLU A 60 5.01 -10.93 3.80
CA GLU A 60 5.00 -11.25 5.23
C GLU A 60 6.22 -10.57 5.84
N ARG A 61 6.00 -9.55 6.68
CA ARG A 61 7.09 -8.73 7.23
C ARG A 61 6.92 -8.50 8.74
N PRO A 62 8.03 -8.38 9.48
CA PRO A 62 7.98 -8.02 10.88
C PRO A 62 7.54 -6.56 11.07
N GLY A 63 6.85 -6.27 12.16
CA GLY A 63 6.48 -4.91 12.56
C GLY A 63 5.75 -4.89 13.89
N ALA A 64 5.79 -3.76 14.60
CA ALA A 64 5.02 -3.60 15.83
C ALA A 64 3.51 -3.73 15.55
N ARG A 65 3.05 -3.09 14.47
CA ARG A 65 1.68 -3.18 13.95
C ARG A 65 1.68 -3.27 12.42
N LEU A 66 0.54 -3.63 11.85
CA LEU A 66 0.37 -3.77 10.40
C LEU A 66 0.77 -2.51 9.63
N LEU A 67 0.30 -1.34 10.06
CA LEU A 67 0.60 -0.08 9.36
C LEU A 67 2.09 0.28 9.44
N ASP A 68 2.79 -0.12 10.51
CA ASP A 68 4.24 0.09 10.62
C ASP A 68 4.99 -0.77 9.58
N ALA A 69 4.56 -2.03 9.39
CA ALA A 69 5.14 -2.93 8.38
C ALA A 69 4.84 -2.47 6.94
N VAL A 70 3.62 -1.99 6.68
CA VAL A 70 3.22 -1.42 5.38
C VAL A 70 4.02 -0.16 5.08
N ALA A 71 4.08 0.79 6.01
CA ALA A 71 4.82 2.04 5.84
C ALA A 71 6.32 1.80 5.59
N GLY A 72 6.91 0.85 6.33
CA GLY A 72 8.30 0.43 6.13
C GLY A 72 8.55 -0.12 4.72
N LEU A 73 7.65 -0.96 4.19
CA LEU A 73 7.76 -1.47 2.82
C LEU A 73 7.59 -0.35 1.78
N CYS A 74 6.61 0.54 1.94
CA CYS A 74 6.42 1.66 1.02
C CYS A 74 7.66 2.56 0.98
N GLY A 75 8.23 2.88 2.15
CA GLY A 75 9.47 3.65 2.26
C GLY A 75 10.66 2.95 1.60
N GLU A 76 10.84 1.65 1.82
CA GLU A 76 11.88 0.85 1.18
C GLU A 76 11.73 0.84 -0.35
N VAL A 77 10.52 0.57 -0.84
CA VAL A 77 10.23 0.47 -2.28
C VAL A 77 10.45 1.80 -2.99
N ARG A 78 10.02 2.90 -2.37
CA ARG A 78 10.29 4.24 -2.88
C ARG A 78 11.79 4.52 -2.93
N ALA A 79 12.51 4.23 -1.85
CA ALA A 79 13.94 4.52 -1.76
C ALA A 79 14.80 3.67 -2.71
N ARG A 80 14.49 2.38 -2.89
CA ARG A 80 15.27 1.47 -3.76
C ARG A 80 14.87 1.53 -5.23
N TYR A 81 13.58 1.71 -5.54
CA TYR A 81 13.07 1.54 -6.91
C TYR A 81 12.34 2.76 -7.46
N GLY A 82 12.12 3.80 -6.64
CA GLY A 82 11.37 4.98 -7.07
C GLY A 82 9.88 4.73 -7.33
N LEU A 83 9.32 3.63 -6.80
CA LEU A 83 7.91 3.26 -6.98
C LEU A 83 7.09 3.61 -5.74
N PHE A 84 5.82 3.99 -5.92
CA PHE A 84 4.88 4.25 -4.83
C PHE A 84 3.70 3.27 -4.90
N LEU A 85 3.69 2.28 -4.02
CA LEU A 85 2.61 1.30 -3.94
C LEU A 85 1.42 1.90 -3.20
N SER A 86 0.43 2.38 -3.96
CA SER A 86 -0.66 3.24 -3.51
C SER A 86 -1.91 2.50 -3.04
N ASP A 87 -1.94 1.17 -3.11
CA ASP A 87 -3.16 0.40 -2.93
C ASP A 87 -2.91 -0.90 -2.14
N LEU A 88 -3.76 -1.16 -1.14
CA LEU A 88 -3.75 -2.39 -0.32
C LEU A 88 -4.65 -3.50 -0.91
N GLY A 89 -5.02 -3.40 -2.18
CA GLY A 89 -5.97 -4.30 -2.86
C GLY A 89 -7.43 -3.87 -2.67
N ILE A 90 -7.68 -2.57 -2.46
CA ILE A 90 -9.03 -2.02 -2.34
C ILE A 90 -9.52 -1.67 -3.75
N GLU A 91 -10.69 -2.16 -4.13
CA GLU A 91 -11.21 -1.93 -5.48
C GLU A 91 -11.52 -0.45 -5.76
N LYS A 92 -11.18 0.01 -6.97
CA LYS A 92 -11.58 1.29 -7.59
C LYS A 92 -11.05 2.59 -6.97
N VAL A 93 -9.97 2.55 -6.20
CA VAL A 93 -9.36 3.78 -5.60
C VAL A 93 -8.98 4.85 -6.64
N GLY A 94 -8.59 4.44 -7.85
CA GLY A 94 -8.21 5.37 -8.93
C GLY A 94 -9.35 6.24 -9.49
N GLU A 95 -10.61 5.87 -9.28
CA GLU A 95 -11.78 6.67 -9.69
C GLU A 95 -12.02 7.88 -8.77
N TRP A 96 -11.25 7.99 -7.67
CA TRP A 96 -11.57 8.82 -6.52
C TRP A 96 -10.70 10.08 -6.36
N SER A 97 -9.93 10.51 -7.36
CA SER A 97 -8.90 11.56 -7.15
C SER A 97 -8.62 12.48 -8.35
N ALA A 98 -9.47 12.48 -9.37
CA ALA A 98 -9.15 13.09 -10.67
C ALA A 98 -9.40 14.61 -10.81
N ASP A 99 -10.04 15.29 -9.84
CA ASP A 99 -10.61 16.62 -10.04
C ASP A 99 -10.06 17.74 -9.13
N GLY A 100 -8.88 17.52 -8.54
CA GLY A 100 -8.10 18.57 -7.86
C GLY A 100 -8.50 18.84 -6.40
N PRO A 101 -7.95 19.91 -5.79
CA PRO A 101 -8.00 20.13 -4.33
C PRO A 101 -9.36 20.57 -3.80
N ASP A 102 -10.26 21.05 -4.66
CA ASP A 102 -11.62 21.49 -4.31
C ASP A 102 -12.69 20.62 -5.01
N GLY A 103 -12.29 19.45 -5.49
CA GLY A 103 -13.16 18.49 -6.18
C GLY A 103 -13.64 17.33 -5.31
N TRP A 104 -14.45 16.46 -5.90
CA TRP A 104 -14.92 15.21 -5.31
C TRP A 104 -13.77 14.33 -4.82
N GLY A 105 -12.63 14.36 -5.50
CA GLY A 105 -11.45 13.63 -5.08
C GLY A 105 -10.85 14.13 -3.77
N ALA A 106 -10.87 15.45 -3.54
CA ALA A 106 -10.49 16.02 -2.26
C ALA A 106 -11.48 15.65 -1.15
N GLU A 107 -12.78 15.62 -1.45
CA GLU A 107 -13.81 15.15 -0.51
C GLU A 107 -13.60 13.69 -0.11
N ILE A 108 -13.21 12.82 -1.06
CA ILE A 108 -12.91 11.41 -0.75
C ILE A 108 -11.66 11.30 0.13
N VAL A 109 -10.58 12.04 -0.18
CA VAL A 109 -9.40 12.09 0.70
C VAL A 109 -9.81 12.53 2.11
N GLY A 110 -10.62 13.58 2.22
CA GLY A 110 -11.17 14.04 3.49
C GLY A 110 -11.97 12.95 4.23
N GLN A 111 -12.85 12.24 3.52
CA GLN A 111 -13.64 11.14 4.08
C GLN A 111 -12.77 9.99 4.59
N LEU A 112 -11.71 9.61 3.85
CA LEU A 112 -10.77 8.56 4.28
C LEU A 112 -10.02 8.97 5.54
N LEU A 113 -9.60 10.24 5.64
CA LEU A 113 -8.96 10.78 6.83
C LEU A 113 -9.91 10.85 8.03
N LEU A 114 -11.16 11.25 7.83
CA LEU A 114 -12.19 11.26 8.88
C LEU A 114 -12.46 9.84 9.40
N MET A 115 -12.56 8.85 8.50
CA MET A 115 -12.70 7.45 8.88
C MET A 115 -11.47 6.93 9.63
N ALA A 116 -10.26 7.30 9.21
CA ALA A 116 -9.04 6.95 9.91
C ALA A 116 -8.99 7.58 11.30
N ALA A 117 -9.42 8.83 11.46
CA ALA A 117 -9.49 9.52 12.75
C ALA A 117 -10.54 8.88 13.70
N GLU A 118 -11.68 8.46 13.17
CA GLU A 118 -12.76 7.86 13.97
C GLU A 118 -12.46 6.40 14.36
N ARG A 119 -11.85 5.63 13.45
CA ARG A 119 -11.63 4.18 13.62
C ARG A 119 -10.24 3.86 14.15
N GLY A 120 -9.23 4.64 13.81
CA GLY A 120 -7.84 4.44 14.22
C GLY A 120 -7.72 4.16 15.73
N PRO A 121 -8.27 5.02 16.61
CA PRO A 121 -8.18 4.80 18.06
C PRO A 121 -8.82 3.49 18.52
N LYS A 122 -9.90 3.04 17.84
CA LYS A 122 -10.60 1.78 18.16
C LYS A 122 -9.76 0.55 17.83
N VAL A 123 -8.73 0.69 16.98
CA VAL A 123 -7.83 -0.40 16.58
C VAL A 123 -6.36 -0.12 16.95
N GLY A 124 -6.11 0.88 17.82
CA GLY A 124 -4.80 1.15 18.39
C GLY A 124 -3.87 2.07 17.58
N TYR A 125 -4.43 2.90 16.69
CA TYR A 125 -3.68 3.97 15.99
C TYR A 125 -4.15 5.36 16.42
N GLY A 126 -3.24 6.17 16.95
CA GLY A 126 -3.47 7.59 17.21
C GLY A 126 -3.11 8.47 16.01
N PRO A 127 -3.45 9.77 16.03
CA PRO A 127 -3.08 10.71 14.96
C PRO A 127 -1.59 10.75 14.63
N GLY A 128 -0.71 10.62 15.65
CA GLY A 128 0.74 10.58 15.45
C GLY A 128 1.20 9.37 14.65
N ASP A 129 0.54 8.22 14.81
CA ASP A 129 0.83 7.01 14.02
C ASP A 129 0.42 7.20 12.56
N LEU A 130 -0.72 7.86 12.32
CA LEU A 130 -1.21 8.14 10.96
C LEU A 130 -0.31 9.13 10.24
N VAL A 131 0.17 10.17 10.93
CA VAL A 131 1.17 11.10 10.38
C VAL A 131 2.47 10.37 10.07
N GLY A 132 2.96 9.53 10.99
CA GLY A 132 4.16 8.72 10.77
C GLY A 132 4.03 7.77 9.59
N PHE A 133 2.86 7.15 9.41
CA PHE A 133 2.55 6.33 8.23
C PHE A 133 2.68 7.14 6.94
N LEU A 134 2.07 8.32 6.87
CA LEU A 134 2.11 9.17 5.68
C LEU A 134 3.54 9.61 5.34
N GLN A 135 4.32 10.02 6.35
CA GLN A 135 5.72 10.42 6.17
C GLN A 135 6.58 9.28 5.64
N ALA A 136 6.43 8.07 6.18
CA ALA A 136 7.18 6.92 5.73
C ALA A 136 6.72 6.45 4.33
N ALA A 137 5.42 6.40 4.07
CA ALA A 137 4.85 5.86 2.84
C ALA A 137 4.95 6.81 1.64
N ALA A 138 4.66 8.10 1.81
CA ALA A 138 4.75 9.11 0.74
C ALA A 138 6.14 9.72 0.63
N GLY A 139 6.86 9.84 1.75
CA GLY A 139 8.14 10.55 1.85
C GLY A 139 7.96 11.98 2.32
N GLU A 140 9.07 12.65 2.61
CA GLU A 140 9.08 14.11 2.76
C GLU A 140 8.86 14.72 1.36
N GLY A 141 7.86 15.60 1.25
CA GLY A 141 7.55 16.34 0.01
C GLY A 141 8.50 17.49 -0.24
#